data_AF-A0A9E2E2J2-F1
#
_entry.id   AF-A0A9E2E2J2-F1
#
_cell.length_a   1.000
_cell.length_b   1.000
_cell.length_c   1.000
_cell.angle_alpha   90.00
_cell.angle_beta   90.00
_cell.angle_gamma   90.00
#
_symmetry.space_group_name_H-M   'P 1'
#
loop_
_entity.id
_entity.type
_entity.pdbx_description
1 polymer ?
#
loop_
_entity_poly.entity_id
_entity_poly.type
_entity_poly.pdbx_seq_one_letter_code
_entity_poly.pdbx_strand_id
1 'polypeptide(L)'
;MGLQKIGWAIAGVFCVGGLAKPVLEVTAQEYNLTIGAGVVGGVELNWDNAGQNARYTVEYATDLANQQWAELPHSSAWPIDATIFNASLVSGAKTVFYRVKIEDADPHQVRWFATEVVAHPSNKEAGYPDPELDVSFDDDTVIVASNGIPTFKFVSTTPNGLAGQNFEWAIPRFPEPADELTQIPLLGTVAITTAGLPIYGPNEAAFPDPYGDPYINGILDYCHGHTGGQADYHFHFAPTCVIEAPDGTEEHYNIVAFAMDGYPIIAHYRGVHGKEGAEAFDWLEISGYEPDADYKEDVVDGGGTSTYVWDKYDYEAKRAGRTLDECNGRALAKVTLASGNTFDEASFLGFDYGYFVTAEFPYFIAKYRGTAGTGGGEQQGGGGQLPGGGGGDDAVTAVTPDSGSPGDTLTVTVTLNGNAQPPLPPMQIRPSRVSVGTMRLTGLSRTSRTSIRGTLRIPANAEKGKRDVTVVFPGPPGRGDVSFAGSDLFEVK
;
A
#
# COMPACT_ATOMS: atom_id res chain seq x y z
N MET A 1 -6.71 25.72 18.73
CA MET A 1 -8.17 25.46 18.64
C MET A 1 -8.27 24.02 18.19
N GLY A 2 -8.58 23.10 19.11
CA GLY A 2 -8.59 21.67 18.81
C GLY A 2 -9.77 21.36 17.90
N LEU A 3 -9.51 20.73 16.76
CA LEU A 3 -10.56 20.07 15.99
C LEU A 3 -11.20 19.00 16.89
N GLN A 4 -12.53 18.96 16.93
CA GLN A 4 -13.24 17.83 17.54
C GLN A 4 -12.92 16.60 16.68
N LYS A 5 -12.36 15.56 17.29
CA LYS A 5 -12.06 14.28 16.63
C LYS A 5 -13.37 13.51 16.47
N ILE A 6 -13.79 13.18 15.24
CA ILE A 6 -15.11 12.60 14.96
C ILE A 6 -14.98 11.32 14.10
N GLY A 7 -15.66 10.25 14.49
CA GLY A 7 -15.89 9.03 13.72
C GLY A 7 -17.40 8.70 13.64
N TRP A 8 -17.80 7.85 12.68
CA TRP A 8 -19.21 7.48 12.46
C TRP A 8 -19.41 5.99 12.23
N ALA A 9 -20.56 5.49 12.68
CA ALA A 9 -21.02 4.12 12.47
C ALA A 9 -22.51 4.08 12.07
N ILE A 10 -22.97 3.34 11.04
CA ILE A 10 -24.38 3.36 10.56
C ILE A 10 -24.94 1.93 10.34
N ALA A 11 -26.21 1.69 10.70
CA ALA A 11 -26.89 0.43 10.46
C ALA A 11 -28.43 0.59 10.31
N GLY A 12 -29.10 -0.30 9.58
CA GLY A 12 -30.54 -0.20 9.26
C GLY A 12 -31.39 -1.41 9.67
N VAL A 13 -32.67 -1.16 10.02
CA VAL A 13 -33.67 -2.18 10.38
C VAL A 13 -34.97 -2.00 9.59
N PHE A 14 -35.46 -3.11 9.02
CA PHE A 14 -36.80 -3.18 8.43
C PHE A 14 -37.87 -3.52 9.49
N CYS A 15 -38.90 -2.70 9.63
CA CYS A 15 -40.00 -2.91 10.57
C CYS A 15 -41.23 -3.48 9.83
N VAL A 16 -41.31 -4.80 9.68
CA VAL A 16 -42.54 -5.48 9.24
C VAL A 16 -42.95 -6.52 10.29
N GLY A 17 -44.09 -6.30 10.95
CA GLY A 17 -44.74 -7.34 11.76
C GLY A 17 -44.02 -7.76 13.05
N GLY A 18 -43.20 -6.90 13.66
CA GLY A 18 -42.58 -7.16 14.97
C GLY A 18 -41.30 -7.99 14.94
N LEU A 19 -40.71 -8.25 13.77
CA LEU A 19 -39.39 -8.88 13.64
C LEU A 19 -38.45 -7.97 12.84
N ALA A 20 -37.40 -7.49 13.51
CA ALA A 20 -36.31 -6.73 12.91
C ALA A 20 -35.42 -7.67 12.06
N LYS A 21 -35.20 -7.33 10.79
CA LYS A 21 -34.15 -7.95 9.96
C LYS A 21 -33.13 -6.88 9.55
N PRO A 22 -31.82 -7.14 9.71
CA PRO A 22 -30.78 -6.19 9.28
C PRO A 22 -30.79 -6.03 7.76
N VAL A 23 -30.60 -4.79 7.29
CA VAL A 23 -30.24 -4.50 5.89
C VAL A 23 -28.89 -3.80 5.93
N LEU A 24 -27.88 -4.41 5.32
CA LEU A 24 -26.50 -3.95 5.30
C LEU A 24 -26.19 -3.41 3.90
N GLU A 25 -26.00 -2.09 3.81
CA GLU A 25 -25.11 -1.44 2.85
C GLU A 25 -24.86 -0.03 3.37
N VAL A 26 -23.66 0.22 3.91
CA VAL A 26 -23.17 1.56 4.23
C VAL A 26 -21.68 1.62 3.88
N THR A 27 -21.31 2.72 3.22
CA THR A 27 -19.97 3.23 2.91
C THR A 27 -19.03 3.30 4.12
N ALA A 28 -17.73 3.20 3.85
CA ALA A 28 -16.57 3.19 4.76
C ALA A 28 -16.85 3.60 6.21
N GLN A 29 -16.74 2.64 7.13
CA GLN A 29 -17.09 2.80 8.52
C GLN A 29 -15.90 2.43 9.41
N GLU A 30 -15.46 3.36 10.26
CA GLU A 30 -14.28 3.16 11.14
C GLU A 30 -14.56 2.21 12.30
N TYR A 31 -15.83 2.10 12.70
CA TYR A 31 -16.28 1.28 13.81
C TYR A 31 -17.51 0.49 13.39
N ASN A 32 -17.55 -0.82 13.65
CA ASN A 32 -18.73 -1.61 13.33
C ASN A 32 -19.91 -1.21 14.22
N LEU A 33 -21.10 -1.12 13.64
CA LEU A 33 -22.36 -0.97 14.36
C LEU A 33 -23.26 -2.15 14.01
N THR A 34 -23.65 -2.90 15.03
CA THR A 34 -24.56 -4.03 14.92
C THR A 34 -25.89 -3.72 15.60
N ILE A 35 -26.96 -4.33 15.09
CA ILE A 35 -28.31 -4.17 15.64
C ILE A 35 -28.89 -5.55 16.00
N GLY A 36 -29.23 -5.70 17.28
CA GLY A 36 -29.88 -6.88 17.85
C GLY A 36 -31.26 -6.57 18.43
N ALA A 37 -31.91 -7.59 19.00
CA ALA A 37 -33.17 -7.45 19.72
C ALA A 37 -32.92 -6.97 21.15
N GLY A 38 -33.57 -5.86 21.55
CA GLY A 38 -33.40 -5.28 22.89
C GLY A 38 -34.11 -6.08 24.00
N VAL A 39 -33.50 -6.11 25.19
CA VAL A 39 -33.96 -6.93 26.34
C VAL A 39 -35.32 -6.48 26.90
N VAL A 40 -35.72 -5.23 26.67
CA VAL A 40 -36.95 -4.62 27.22
C VAL A 40 -37.98 -4.27 26.11
N GLY A 41 -37.83 -4.87 24.93
CA GLY A 41 -38.56 -4.47 23.73
C GLY A 41 -37.94 -3.21 23.10
N GLY A 42 -37.55 -3.29 21.84
CA GLY A 42 -36.67 -2.29 21.24
C GLY A 42 -35.62 -2.89 20.31
N VAL A 43 -34.61 -2.10 20.00
CA VAL A 43 -33.39 -2.55 19.33
C VAL A 43 -32.19 -2.33 20.26
N GLU A 44 -31.27 -3.29 20.29
CA GLU A 44 -29.98 -3.13 20.94
C GLU A 44 -28.95 -2.75 19.88
N LEU A 45 -28.30 -1.61 20.08
CA LEU A 45 -27.20 -1.15 19.25
C LEU A 45 -25.90 -1.50 19.97
N ASN A 46 -24.97 -2.13 19.26
CA ASN A 46 -23.65 -2.48 19.79
C ASN A 46 -22.58 -2.09 18.78
N TRP A 47 -21.53 -1.42 19.24
CA TRP A 47 -20.44 -0.96 18.37
C TRP A 47 -19.05 -1.18 18.98
N ASP A 48 -18.03 -1.06 18.13
CA ASP A 48 -16.64 -1.24 18.52
C ASP A 48 -16.18 -0.18 19.53
N ASN A 49 -15.34 -0.58 20.49
CA ASN A 49 -14.78 0.34 21.48
C ASN A 49 -13.76 1.28 20.81
N ALA A 50 -14.02 2.59 20.91
CA ALA A 50 -13.18 3.64 20.31
C ALA A 50 -12.06 4.17 21.23
N GLY A 51 -11.79 3.51 22.36
CA GLY A 51 -10.71 3.87 23.30
C GLY A 51 -11.17 4.65 24.53
N GLN A 52 -10.23 4.97 25.43
CA GLN A 52 -10.56 5.66 26.69
C GLN A 52 -10.88 7.13 26.45
N ASN A 53 -12.02 7.60 26.96
CA ASN A 53 -12.62 8.94 26.81
C ASN A 53 -13.40 9.21 25.52
N ALA A 54 -13.60 8.20 24.66
CA ALA A 54 -14.50 8.34 23.51
C ALA A 54 -15.95 8.53 23.96
N ARG A 55 -16.63 9.43 23.27
CA ARG A 55 -17.96 9.93 23.60
C ARG A 55 -18.94 9.52 22.52
N TYR A 56 -20.05 8.89 22.90
CA TYR A 56 -20.98 8.33 21.93
C TYR A 56 -22.31 9.09 21.91
N THR A 57 -22.80 9.41 20.71
CA THR A 57 -24.12 9.96 20.46
C THR A 57 -24.87 9.10 19.45
N VAL A 58 -26.05 8.63 19.81
CA VAL A 58 -26.89 7.81 18.93
C VAL A 58 -27.95 8.68 18.25
N GLU A 59 -28.00 8.58 16.93
CA GLU A 59 -28.98 9.25 16.07
C GLU A 59 -29.78 8.23 15.25
N TYR A 60 -30.95 8.64 14.79
CA TYR A 60 -31.78 7.83 13.90
C TYR A 60 -32.36 8.66 12.75
N ALA A 61 -32.69 7.98 11.66
CA ALA A 61 -33.44 8.52 10.54
C ALA A 61 -34.51 7.51 10.09
N THR A 62 -35.64 8.01 9.59
CA THR A 62 -36.77 7.16 9.16
C THR A 62 -37.06 7.34 7.68
N ASP A 63 -37.35 6.24 6.99
CA ASP A 63 -37.94 6.23 5.65
C ASP A 63 -37.20 7.06 4.56
N LEU A 64 -35.89 7.35 4.74
CA LEU A 64 -34.84 7.94 3.86
C LEU A 64 -35.20 8.94 2.72
N ALA A 65 -36.44 9.38 2.57
CA ALA A 65 -36.88 10.26 1.49
C ALA A 65 -36.30 11.67 1.63
N ASN A 66 -35.88 12.07 2.84
CA ASN A 66 -35.07 13.23 3.14
C ASN A 66 -34.15 12.86 4.32
N GLN A 67 -32.82 12.84 4.13
CA GLN A 67 -31.85 12.55 5.20
C GLN A 67 -31.86 13.66 6.27
N GLN A 68 -32.72 13.52 7.28
CA GLN A 68 -32.64 14.29 8.51
C GLN A 68 -32.45 13.32 9.67
N TRP A 69 -31.26 13.38 10.26
CA TRP A 69 -30.92 12.61 11.46
C TRP A 69 -31.40 13.33 12.70
N ALA A 70 -32.01 12.60 13.62
CA ALA A 70 -32.45 13.09 14.92
C ALA A 70 -31.76 12.32 16.03
N GLU A 71 -31.31 13.00 17.09
CA GLU A 71 -30.79 12.36 18.28
C GLU A 71 -31.88 11.59 19.03
N LEU A 72 -31.53 10.43 19.59
CA LEU A 72 -32.47 9.66 20.41
C LEU A 72 -32.69 10.35 21.77
N PRO A 73 -33.93 10.42 22.30
CA PRO A 73 -34.20 11.12 23.57
C PRO A 73 -33.37 10.63 24.78
N HIS A 74 -32.96 9.36 24.77
CA HIS A 74 -32.15 8.75 25.82
C HIS A 74 -30.64 8.77 25.55
N SER A 75 -30.19 9.29 24.40
CA SER A 75 -28.77 9.68 24.22
C SER A 75 -28.43 11.00 24.91
N SER A 76 -29.41 11.66 25.53
CA SER A 76 -29.30 12.95 26.23
C SER A 76 -28.41 12.97 27.48
N ALA A 77 -27.82 11.84 27.87
CA ALA A 77 -26.74 11.81 28.87
C ALA A 77 -25.38 12.28 28.30
N TRP A 78 -25.38 12.77 27.05
CA TRP A 78 -24.29 13.49 26.36
C TRP A 78 -23.03 13.68 27.22
N PRO A 79 -22.03 12.81 27.03
CA PRO A 79 -21.97 11.63 26.14
C PRO A 79 -22.26 10.30 26.86
N ILE A 80 -22.71 9.30 26.11
CA ILE A 80 -22.79 7.91 26.62
C ILE A 80 -21.36 7.36 26.67
N ASP A 81 -20.95 6.74 27.77
CA ASP A 81 -19.62 6.13 27.96
C ASP A 81 -19.64 4.59 27.82
N ALA A 82 -20.58 4.06 27.02
CA ALA A 82 -20.80 2.62 26.85
C ALA A 82 -20.89 2.24 25.37
N THR A 83 -20.43 1.05 25.00
CA THR A 83 -20.46 0.50 23.64
C THR A 83 -21.76 -0.25 23.29
N ILE A 84 -22.74 -0.21 24.20
CA ILE A 84 -24.04 -0.85 24.05
C ILE A 84 -25.12 0.17 24.42
N PHE A 85 -26.12 0.32 23.55
CA PHE A 85 -27.27 1.20 23.77
C PHE A 85 -28.59 0.53 23.41
N ASN A 86 -29.51 0.48 24.38
CA ASN A 86 -30.85 -0.04 24.16
C ASN A 86 -31.77 1.12 23.73
N ALA A 87 -32.19 1.11 22.47
CA ALA A 87 -33.10 2.11 21.90
C ALA A 87 -34.53 1.56 21.84
N SER A 88 -35.51 2.41 22.18
CA SER A 88 -36.93 2.10 21.97
C SER A 88 -37.28 2.07 20.47
N LEU A 89 -38.30 1.29 20.10
CA LEU A 89 -38.82 1.28 18.73
C LEU A 89 -39.36 2.66 18.33
N VAL A 90 -38.91 3.16 17.18
CA VAL A 90 -39.46 4.38 16.57
C VAL A 90 -40.82 4.04 15.94
N SER A 91 -41.89 4.65 16.44
CA SER A 91 -43.26 4.37 15.98
C SER A 91 -43.57 5.08 14.65
N GLY A 92 -44.26 4.38 13.74
CA GLY A 92 -44.84 5.00 12.53
C GLY A 92 -43.94 4.99 11.29
N ALA A 93 -42.72 4.46 11.39
CA ALA A 93 -41.80 4.29 10.27
C ALA A 93 -41.83 2.85 9.71
N LYS A 94 -41.57 2.68 8.41
CA LYS A 94 -41.38 1.34 7.81
C LYS A 94 -39.95 0.85 7.96
N THR A 95 -39.00 1.77 7.88
CA THR A 95 -37.57 1.50 8.03
C THR A 95 -36.94 2.56 8.92
N VAL A 96 -36.12 2.11 9.85
CA VAL A 96 -35.35 2.98 10.75
C VAL A 96 -33.87 2.70 10.55
N PHE A 97 -33.10 3.76 10.35
CA PHE A 97 -31.65 3.75 10.30
C PHE A 97 -31.12 4.35 11.58
N TYR A 98 -30.06 3.77 12.12
CA TYR A 98 -29.34 4.26 13.29
C TYR A 98 -27.93 4.61 12.87
N ARG A 99 -27.38 5.64 13.49
CA ARG A 99 -25.94 5.90 13.46
C ARG A 99 -25.41 6.29 14.83
N VAL A 100 -24.16 5.98 15.07
CA VAL A 100 -23.41 6.39 16.26
C VAL A 100 -22.35 7.38 15.82
N LYS A 101 -22.42 8.60 16.36
CA LYS A 101 -21.32 9.57 16.33
C LYS A 101 -20.37 9.22 17.46
N ILE A 102 -19.08 9.18 17.15
CA ILE A 102 -18.01 8.90 18.10
C ILE A 102 -17.15 10.16 18.16
N GLU A 103 -17.05 10.79 19.32
CA GLU A 103 -16.29 12.01 19.54
C GLU A 103 -15.11 11.76 20.47
N ASP A 104 -14.06 12.57 20.34
CA ASP A 104 -12.85 12.49 21.16
C ASP A 104 -12.12 11.13 21.10
N ALA A 105 -12.39 10.35 20.04
CA ALA A 105 -11.69 9.11 19.72
C ALA A 105 -10.56 9.38 18.72
N ASP A 106 -9.41 8.74 18.95
CA ASP A 106 -8.36 8.68 17.95
C ASP A 106 -8.74 7.64 16.88
N PRO A 107 -8.35 7.84 15.61
CA PRO A 107 -8.57 6.85 14.58
C PRO A 107 -8.01 5.49 15.01
N HIS A 108 -8.76 4.43 14.73
CA HIS A 108 -8.39 3.10 15.22
C HIS A 108 -7.00 2.65 14.71
N GLN A 109 -6.51 3.23 13.61
CA GLN A 109 -5.16 3.02 13.08
C GLN A 109 -4.07 3.46 14.05
N VAL A 110 -4.27 4.58 14.76
CA VAL A 110 -3.26 5.22 15.62
C VAL A 110 -2.81 4.28 16.73
N ARG A 111 -3.71 3.42 17.25
CA ARG A 111 -3.39 2.47 18.33
C ARG A 111 -2.31 1.45 17.95
N TRP A 112 -2.06 1.25 16.66
CA TRP A 112 -1.09 0.29 16.15
C TRP A 112 0.32 0.88 16.07
N PHE A 113 0.46 2.21 16.04
CA PHE A 113 1.76 2.87 16.01
C PHE A 113 2.46 2.83 17.37
N ALA A 114 3.79 2.80 17.34
CA ALA A 114 4.61 2.84 18.53
C ALA A 114 4.36 4.15 19.29
N THR A 115 4.12 4.04 20.61
CA THR A 115 3.94 5.19 21.49
C THR A 115 5.27 5.78 21.97
N GLU A 116 6.36 5.02 21.82
CA GLU A 116 7.72 5.45 22.13
C GLU A 116 8.70 4.78 21.16
N VAL A 117 9.69 5.55 20.71
CA VAL A 117 10.83 5.06 19.93
C VAL A 117 12.12 5.44 20.65
N VAL A 118 12.98 4.46 20.91
CA VAL A 118 14.23 4.66 21.68
C VAL A 118 15.43 4.26 20.86
N ALA A 119 16.48 5.09 20.90
CA ALA A 119 17.73 4.79 20.21
C ALA A 119 18.39 3.53 20.76
N HIS A 120 18.79 2.64 19.85
CA HIS A 120 19.66 1.53 20.22
C HIS A 120 21.03 2.06 20.72
N PRO A 121 21.60 1.56 21.84
CA PRO A 121 22.85 2.06 22.39
C PRO A 121 23.99 2.14 21.38
N SER A 122 24.15 1.11 20.54
CA SER A 122 25.18 1.10 19.48
C SER A 122 24.99 2.19 18.42
N ASN A 123 23.75 2.57 18.12
CA ASN A 123 23.49 3.64 17.15
C ASN A 123 23.89 5.00 17.74
N LYS A 124 23.58 5.19 19.04
CA LYS A 124 23.97 6.38 19.80
C LYS A 124 25.48 6.50 19.96
N GLU A 125 26.17 5.41 20.27
CA GLU A 125 27.64 5.36 20.34
C GLU A 125 28.29 5.68 18.98
N ALA A 126 27.65 5.27 17.89
CA ALA A 126 28.07 5.60 16.52
C ALA A 126 27.76 7.04 16.09
N GLY A 127 27.05 7.82 16.92
CA GLY A 127 26.74 9.23 16.66
C GLY A 127 25.55 9.48 15.73
N TYR A 128 24.70 8.48 15.50
CA TYR A 128 23.43 8.69 14.79
C TYR A 128 22.44 9.49 15.65
N PRO A 129 21.52 10.26 15.04
CA PRO A 129 20.47 10.94 15.79
C PRO A 129 19.58 9.92 16.52
N ASP A 130 18.92 10.36 17.60
CA ASP A 130 17.90 9.55 18.26
C ASP A 130 16.68 9.39 17.30
N PRO A 131 15.97 8.25 17.32
CA PRO A 131 14.82 8.04 16.44
C PRO A 131 13.64 8.94 16.80
N GLU A 132 12.91 9.39 15.79
CA GLU A 132 11.74 10.25 15.93
C GLU A 132 10.55 9.65 15.18
N LEU A 133 9.39 9.66 15.83
CA LEU A 133 8.10 9.26 15.29
C LEU A 133 7.02 10.17 15.89
N ASP A 134 6.22 10.79 15.04
CA ASP A 134 5.00 11.51 15.42
C ASP A 134 3.85 11.06 14.53
N VAL A 135 2.69 10.84 15.13
CA VAL A 135 1.48 10.42 14.42
C VAL A 135 0.37 11.40 14.75
N SER A 136 -0.11 12.06 13.71
CA SER A 136 -1.25 12.97 13.77
C SER A 136 -2.29 12.57 12.73
N PHE A 137 -3.44 13.22 12.72
CA PHE A 137 -4.53 12.89 11.81
C PHE A 137 -5.52 14.04 11.69
N ASP A 138 -6.26 14.03 10.59
CA ASP A 138 -7.44 14.85 10.37
C ASP A 138 -8.66 13.96 10.05
N ASP A 139 -9.70 14.55 9.46
CA ASP A 139 -10.91 13.83 9.13
C ASP A 139 -10.68 12.75 8.06
N ASP A 140 -9.72 12.94 7.15
CA ASP A 140 -9.53 12.12 5.95
C ASP A 140 -8.23 11.28 5.98
N THR A 141 -7.23 11.71 6.74
CA THR A 141 -5.87 11.16 6.68
C THR A 141 -5.24 10.92 8.06
N VAL A 142 -4.39 9.89 8.12
CA VAL A 142 -3.39 9.73 9.18
C VAL A 142 -2.04 10.19 8.65
N ILE A 143 -1.40 11.09 9.36
CA ILE A 143 -0.11 11.69 9.02
C ILE A 143 0.96 11.08 9.92
N VAL A 144 1.98 10.48 9.30
CA VAL A 144 3.11 9.85 9.99
C VAL A 144 4.37 10.64 9.66
N ALA A 145 4.97 11.28 10.66
CA ALA A 145 6.25 11.96 10.55
C ALA A 145 7.34 11.12 11.22
N SER A 146 8.48 10.93 10.55
CA SER A 146 9.60 10.18 11.11
C SER A 146 10.95 10.62 10.54
N ASN A 147 12.01 10.45 11.34
CA ASN A 147 13.37 10.64 10.87
C ASN A 147 14.02 9.35 10.31
N GLY A 148 13.30 8.23 10.29
CA GLY A 148 13.76 6.99 9.65
C GLY A 148 14.96 6.31 10.31
N ILE A 149 15.31 6.67 11.55
CA ILE A 149 16.39 6.01 12.30
C ILE A 149 15.87 4.73 12.96
N PRO A 150 16.54 3.58 12.76
CA PRO A 150 16.15 2.34 13.44
C PRO A 150 16.28 2.40 14.96
N THR A 151 15.28 1.82 15.64
CA THR A 151 15.30 1.54 17.10
C THR A 151 16.13 0.30 17.45
N PHE A 152 16.55 -0.47 16.45
CA PHE A 152 17.44 -1.61 16.54
C PHE A 152 18.84 -1.26 16.03
N LYS A 153 19.81 -2.16 16.24
CA LYS A 153 21.19 -1.93 15.81
C LYS A 153 21.27 -1.80 14.29
N PHE A 154 21.76 -0.66 13.80
CA PHE A 154 22.08 -0.52 12.38
C PHE A 154 23.33 -1.34 12.02
N VAL A 155 23.23 -2.11 10.93
CA VAL A 155 24.35 -2.84 10.33
C VAL A 155 24.49 -2.45 8.86
N SER A 156 25.63 -1.87 8.49
CA SER A 156 25.89 -1.47 7.11
C SER A 156 26.16 -2.69 6.24
N THR A 157 25.25 -2.99 5.32
CA THR A 157 25.39 -4.06 4.30
C THR A 157 25.65 -3.49 2.91
N THR A 158 25.40 -2.20 2.71
CA THR A 158 25.70 -1.46 1.48
C THR A 158 26.76 -0.38 1.75
N PRO A 159 27.33 0.25 0.70
CA PRO A 159 28.24 1.39 0.84
C PRO A 159 27.57 2.67 1.34
N ASN A 160 26.23 2.71 1.43
CA ASN A 160 25.49 3.92 1.83
C ASN A 160 25.43 4.03 3.35
N GLY A 161 25.75 5.19 3.90
CA GLY A 161 25.62 5.45 5.35
C GLY A 161 24.16 5.55 5.80
N LEU A 162 23.94 5.65 7.11
CA LEU A 162 22.64 5.99 7.72
C LEU A 162 22.61 7.47 8.08
N ALA A 163 21.53 8.17 7.72
CA ALA A 163 21.29 9.55 8.11
C ALA A 163 19.82 9.77 8.48
N GLY A 164 19.58 10.68 9.43
CA GLY A 164 18.24 11.12 9.77
C GLY A 164 17.57 11.81 8.58
N GLN A 165 16.31 11.47 8.36
CA GLN A 165 15.47 11.97 7.28
C GLN A 165 14.43 12.94 7.86
N ASN A 166 13.60 13.50 6.99
CA ASN A 166 12.43 14.30 7.39
C ASN A 166 11.22 13.79 6.62
N PHE A 167 10.80 12.56 6.94
CA PHE A 167 9.66 11.95 6.28
C PHE A 167 8.36 12.49 6.86
N GLU A 168 7.42 12.73 5.97
CA GLU A 168 6.02 12.99 6.29
C GLU A 168 5.18 12.27 5.23
N TRP A 169 4.34 11.35 5.69
CA TRP A 169 3.48 10.56 4.84
C TRP A 169 2.03 10.71 5.29
N ALA A 170 1.12 10.83 4.33
CA ALA A 170 -0.32 10.85 4.59
C ALA A 170 -0.94 9.59 3.99
N ILE A 171 -1.59 8.79 4.84
CA ILE A 171 -2.35 7.61 4.42
C ILE A 171 -3.86 7.86 4.61
N PRO A 172 -4.72 7.35 3.70
CA PRO A 172 -6.17 7.45 3.88
C PRO A 172 -6.62 6.81 5.19
N ARG A 173 -7.45 7.52 5.95
CA ARG A 173 -8.11 6.98 7.15
C ARG A 173 -9.23 5.99 6.78
N PHE A 174 -9.80 6.12 5.60
CA PHE A 174 -10.88 5.28 5.09
C PHE A 174 -10.46 4.70 3.75
N PRO A 175 -9.61 3.66 3.74
CA PRO A 175 -9.18 3.06 2.50
C PRO A 175 -10.38 2.41 1.78
N GLU A 176 -10.56 2.75 0.51
CA GLU A 176 -11.62 2.20 -0.34
C GLU A 176 -11.01 1.44 -1.52
N PRO A 177 -11.61 0.31 -1.96
CA PRO A 177 -11.14 -0.41 -3.14
C PRO A 177 -11.16 0.47 -4.38
N ALA A 178 -10.07 0.46 -5.15
CA ALA A 178 -9.99 1.16 -6.42
C ALA A 178 -10.71 0.38 -7.54
N ASP A 179 -11.27 1.10 -8.51
CA ASP A 179 -11.87 0.51 -9.72
C ASP A 179 -10.85 -0.30 -10.54
N GLU A 180 -9.59 0.16 -10.55
CA GLU A 180 -8.46 -0.50 -11.19
C GLU A 180 -7.28 -0.60 -10.21
N LEU A 181 -6.73 -1.81 -10.08
CA LEU A 181 -5.55 -2.04 -9.26
C LEU A 181 -4.33 -1.36 -9.86
N THR A 182 -3.54 -0.72 -9.00
CA THR A 182 -2.33 0.00 -9.42
C THR A 182 -1.09 -0.72 -8.90
N GLN A 183 -0.13 -1.00 -9.78
CA GLN A 183 1.18 -1.54 -9.37
C GLN A 183 1.85 -0.57 -8.40
N ILE A 184 2.48 -1.09 -7.34
CA ILE A 184 3.29 -0.26 -6.46
C ILE A 184 4.41 0.46 -7.25
N PRO A 185 4.87 1.63 -6.80
CA PRO A 185 6.03 2.29 -7.39
C PRO A 185 7.23 1.35 -7.48
N LEU A 186 8.01 1.45 -8.57
CA LEU A 186 9.20 0.63 -8.75
C LEU A 186 10.25 0.88 -7.66
N LEU A 187 10.32 2.12 -7.16
CA LEU A 187 11.28 2.58 -6.16
C LEU A 187 10.58 3.56 -5.23
N GLY A 188 11.05 3.62 -3.98
CA GLY A 188 10.51 4.49 -2.94
C GLY A 188 9.51 3.78 -2.04
N THR A 189 8.98 4.53 -1.07
CA THR A 189 8.10 4.03 -0.03
C THR A 189 6.78 3.52 -0.60
N VAL A 190 6.43 2.28 -0.24
CA VAL A 190 5.14 1.65 -0.56
C VAL A 190 4.28 1.40 0.68
N ALA A 191 4.91 1.37 1.85
CA ALA A 191 4.27 1.27 3.14
C ALA A 191 5.19 1.83 4.25
N ILE A 192 4.63 2.08 5.43
CA ILE A 192 5.36 2.56 6.60
C ILE A 192 5.08 1.61 7.75
N THR A 193 6.12 1.16 8.43
CA THR A 193 5.96 0.34 9.63
C THR A 193 5.28 1.13 10.75
N THR A 194 4.68 0.42 11.69
CA THR A 194 4.12 1.03 12.91
C THR A 194 5.17 1.73 13.79
N ALA A 195 6.46 1.54 13.50
CA ALA A 195 7.58 2.23 14.12
C ALA A 195 8.15 3.39 13.28
N GLY A 196 7.52 3.77 12.17
CA GLY A 196 7.92 4.91 11.34
C GLY A 196 9.02 4.65 10.31
N LEU A 197 9.33 3.39 10.02
CA LEU A 197 10.36 3.03 9.04
C LEU A 197 9.74 2.72 7.66
N PRO A 198 10.34 3.15 6.55
CA PRO A 198 9.84 2.85 5.21
C PRO A 198 9.95 1.36 4.84
N ILE A 199 8.97 0.88 4.09
CA ILE A 199 9.01 -0.38 3.34
C ILE A 199 9.01 -0.02 1.86
N TYR A 200 9.94 -0.61 1.10
CA TYR A 200 10.04 -0.48 -0.36
C TYR A 200 9.55 -1.78 -1.03
N GLY A 201 9.35 -1.73 -2.35
CA GLY A 201 9.03 -2.94 -3.13
C GLY A 201 10.17 -3.97 -3.11
N PRO A 202 9.95 -5.21 -3.57
CA PRO A 202 10.90 -6.32 -3.50
C PRO A 202 12.10 -6.20 -4.46
N ASN A 203 12.40 -5.00 -4.99
CA ASN A 203 13.51 -4.77 -5.92
C ASN A 203 14.38 -3.59 -5.51
N GLU A 204 15.67 -3.65 -5.81
CA GLU A 204 16.61 -2.52 -5.76
C GLU A 204 16.47 -1.62 -7.00
N ALA A 205 17.15 -0.48 -7.01
CA ALA A 205 17.44 0.32 -8.18
C ALA A 205 18.33 -0.42 -9.20
N ALA A 206 18.78 0.31 -10.23
CA ALA A 206 19.42 -0.26 -11.40
C ALA A 206 20.85 -0.82 -11.17
N PHE A 207 21.46 -0.60 -10.01
CA PHE A 207 22.85 -0.95 -9.72
C PHE A 207 22.99 -1.56 -8.32
N PRO A 208 23.81 -2.61 -8.11
CA PRO A 208 24.65 -3.29 -9.12
C PRO A 208 23.88 -4.19 -10.06
N ASP A 209 22.79 -4.78 -9.57
CA ASP A 209 21.99 -5.78 -10.26
C ASP A 209 20.63 -5.19 -10.62
N PRO A 210 20.37 -4.90 -11.90
CA PRO A 210 19.29 -4.01 -12.30
C PRO A 210 17.93 -4.54 -11.87
N TYR A 211 17.29 -3.81 -10.95
CA TYR A 211 15.96 -4.12 -10.44
C TYR A 211 15.82 -5.57 -9.92
N GLY A 212 16.93 -6.09 -9.37
CA GLY A 212 16.99 -7.40 -8.72
C GLY A 212 16.44 -7.38 -7.31
N ASP A 213 16.17 -8.56 -6.78
CA ASP A 213 15.67 -8.76 -5.42
C ASP A 213 16.81 -8.63 -4.38
N PRO A 214 16.74 -7.64 -3.45
CA PRO A 214 17.76 -7.42 -2.43
C PRO A 214 17.95 -8.60 -1.46
N TYR A 215 16.86 -9.33 -1.17
CA TYR A 215 16.90 -10.48 -0.28
C TYR A 215 17.68 -11.62 -0.92
N ILE A 216 17.37 -11.95 -2.18
CA ILE A 216 18.09 -12.97 -2.95
C ILE A 216 19.55 -12.57 -3.17
N ASN A 217 19.81 -11.29 -3.49
CA ASN A 217 21.16 -10.77 -3.72
C ASN A 217 22.00 -10.60 -2.44
N GLY A 218 21.42 -10.86 -1.26
CA GLY A 218 22.15 -10.89 0.01
C GLY A 218 22.68 -9.53 0.46
N ILE A 219 21.97 -8.44 0.13
CA ILE A 219 22.37 -7.07 0.49
C ILE A 219 21.57 -6.51 1.68
N LEU A 220 20.68 -7.31 2.28
CA LEU A 220 19.91 -6.94 3.46
C LEU A 220 20.65 -7.25 4.75
N ASP A 221 20.39 -6.48 5.80
CA ASP A 221 20.84 -6.77 7.15
C ASP A 221 20.00 -7.86 7.82
N TYR A 222 20.30 -8.14 9.09
CA TYR A 222 19.60 -9.17 9.87
C TYR A 222 18.13 -8.84 10.15
N CYS A 223 17.72 -7.58 9.97
CA CYS A 223 16.34 -7.14 10.07
C CYS A 223 15.66 -7.03 8.70
N HIS A 224 16.33 -7.49 7.64
CA HIS A 224 15.84 -7.52 6.27
C HIS A 224 15.61 -6.13 5.64
N GLY A 225 16.39 -5.14 6.07
CA GLY A 225 16.47 -3.84 5.43
C GLY A 225 17.90 -3.44 5.13
N HIS A 226 18.06 -2.27 4.52
CA HIS A 226 19.37 -1.64 4.30
C HIS A 226 19.21 -0.15 4.03
N THR A 227 20.33 0.53 3.88
CA THR A 227 20.39 1.95 3.48
C THR A 227 20.46 2.11 1.97
N GLY A 228 19.61 3.00 1.43
CA GLY A 228 19.63 3.43 0.05
C GLY A 228 20.59 4.59 -0.22
N GLY A 229 20.66 5.02 -1.47
CA GLY A 229 21.52 6.12 -1.89
C GLY A 229 21.18 7.49 -1.30
N GLN A 230 20.08 7.64 -0.52
CA GLN A 230 19.77 8.86 0.25
C GLN A 230 20.10 8.71 1.74
N ALA A 231 20.81 7.64 2.10
CA ALA A 231 21.11 7.28 3.49
C ALA A 231 19.87 7.01 4.34
N ASP A 232 18.72 6.74 3.69
CA ASP A 232 17.50 6.27 4.31
C ASP A 232 17.55 4.76 4.52
N TYR A 233 17.24 4.29 5.72
CA TYR A 233 17.04 2.87 5.99
C TYR A 233 15.63 2.46 5.58
N HIS A 234 15.48 1.34 4.87
CA HIS A 234 14.18 0.80 4.48
C HIS A 234 14.19 -0.73 4.39
N PHE A 235 13.01 -1.34 4.50
CA PHE A 235 12.83 -2.79 4.38
C PHE A 235 12.47 -3.21 2.96
N HIS A 236 12.96 -4.37 2.54
CA HIS A 236 12.56 -5.06 1.31
C HIS A 236 11.90 -6.42 1.58
N PHE A 237 12.08 -6.97 2.78
CA PHE A 237 11.49 -8.23 3.23
C PHE A 237 11.05 -8.11 4.70
N ALA A 238 10.21 -9.04 5.17
CA ALA A 238 9.58 -9.06 6.48
C ALA A 238 10.51 -8.60 7.62
N PRO A 239 10.18 -7.57 8.44
CA PRO A 239 11.11 -7.00 9.40
C PRO A 239 11.14 -7.84 10.70
N THR A 240 11.65 -9.07 10.61
CA THR A 240 11.56 -10.08 11.68
C THR A 240 12.28 -9.70 12.97
N CYS A 241 13.16 -8.69 12.95
CA CYS A 241 13.82 -8.23 14.18
C CYS A 241 12.95 -7.30 15.04
N VAL A 242 11.88 -6.72 14.49
CA VAL A 242 10.92 -5.86 15.21
C VAL A 242 9.58 -6.55 15.49
N ILE A 243 9.46 -7.81 15.08
CA ILE A 243 8.31 -8.68 15.35
C ILE A 243 8.82 -9.75 16.31
N GLU A 244 8.07 -10.04 17.37
CA GLU A 244 8.43 -11.12 18.29
C GLU A 244 8.04 -12.48 17.71
N ALA A 245 8.91 -13.47 17.74
CA ALA A 245 8.55 -14.86 17.45
C ALA A 245 8.56 -15.67 18.76
N PRO A 246 7.48 -15.62 19.56
CA PRO A 246 7.43 -16.40 20.78
C PRO A 246 7.38 -17.90 20.48
N ASP A 247 8.13 -18.68 21.24
CA ASP A 247 8.07 -20.14 21.17
C ASP A 247 6.65 -20.62 21.50
N GLY A 248 5.99 -21.31 20.57
CA GLY A 248 4.65 -21.81 20.80
C GLY A 248 3.98 -22.39 19.55
N THR A 249 2.74 -22.82 19.70
CA THR A 249 1.88 -23.26 18.59
C THR A 249 0.74 -22.27 18.31
N GLU A 250 0.75 -21.13 18.99
CA GLU A 250 -0.29 -20.10 18.89
C GLU A 250 -0.11 -19.29 17.60
N GLU A 251 -1.23 -18.93 16.99
CA GLU A 251 -1.25 -18.06 15.82
C GLU A 251 -1.21 -16.60 16.27
N HIS A 252 -0.33 -15.82 15.65
CA HIS A 252 -0.14 -14.41 15.94
C HIS A 252 -0.66 -13.58 14.78
N TYR A 253 -1.41 -12.52 15.11
CA TYR A 253 -1.86 -11.49 14.19
C TYR A 253 -1.39 -10.13 14.70
N ASN A 254 -0.66 -9.39 13.87
CA ASN A 254 -0.26 -8.03 14.21
C ASN A 254 -0.25 -7.14 12.98
N ILE A 255 -0.73 -5.90 13.10
CA ILE A 255 -0.51 -4.88 12.07
C ILE A 255 0.90 -4.35 12.27
N VAL A 256 1.77 -4.60 11.29
CA VAL A 256 3.20 -4.22 11.36
C VAL A 256 3.51 -3.00 10.51
N ALA A 257 2.61 -2.64 9.60
CA ALA A 257 2.74 -1.47 8.73
C ALA A 257 1.38 -1.06 8.14
N PHE A 258 1.33 0.14 7.57
CA PHE A 258 0.23 0.60 6.72
C PHE A 258 0.76 0.92 5.32
N ALA A 259 0.05 0.44 4.30
CA ALA A 259 0.33 0.75 2.91
C ALA A 259 -0.02 2.20 2.57
N MET A 260 0.54 2.73 1.48
CA MET A 260 0.24 4.11 1.06
C MET A 260 -1.24 4.33 0.70
N ASP A 261 -2.00 3.28 0.41
CA ASP A 261 -3.45 3.34 0.18
C ASP A 261 -4.30 3.19 1.45
N GLY A 262 -3.67 3.11 2.62
CA GLY A 262 -4.34 3.12 3.93
C GLY A 262 -4.71 1.74 4.48
N TYR A 263 -4.61 0.68 3.68
CA TYR A 263 -4.85 -0.69 4.16
C TYR A 263 -3.68 -1.20 5.02
N PRO A 264 -3.95 -2.06 6.01
CA PRO A 264 -2.92 -2.58 6.89
C PRO A 264 -2.09 -3.67 6.21
N ILE A 265 -0.84 -3.81 6.65
CA ILE A 265 0.01 -4.98 6.39
C ILE A 265 0.08 -5.81 7.67
N ILE A 266 -0.36 -7.05 7.57
CA ILE A 266 -0.58 -7.95 8.70
C ILE A 266 0.50 -9.03 8.69
N ALA A 267 1.18 -9.19 9.82
CA ALA A 267 1.99 -10.37 10.10
C ALA A 267 1.08 -11.45 10.69
N HIS A 268 0.89 -12.55 9.94
CA HIS A 268 0.13 -13.73 10.35
C HIS A 268 1.05 -14.96 10.34
N TYR A 269 1.46 -15.43 11.51
CA TYR A 269 2.47 -16.48 11.66
C TYR A 269 2.29 -17.30 12.94
N ARG A 270 3.00 -18.44 13.03
CA ARG A 270 3.30 -19.13 14.29
C ARG A 270 4.80 -19.05 14.59
N GLY A 271 5.16 -19.00 15.87
CA GLY A 271 6.55 -19.17 16.27
C GLY A 271 7.04 -20.59 16.01
N VAL A 272 8.30 -20.75 15.61
CA VAL A 272 8.93 -22.05 15.40
C VAL A 272 9.91 -22.34 16.52
N HIS A 273 9.62 -23.38 17.30
CA HIS A 273 10.42 -23.71 18.48
C HIS A 273 11.89 -23.98 18.15
N GLY A 274 12.79 -23.30 18.88
CA GLY A 274 14.23 -23.47 18.76
C GLY A 274 14.84 -22.90 17.48
N LYS A 275 14.10 -22.02 16.79
CA LYS A 275 14.58 -21.26 15.64
C LYS A 275 14.74 -19.78 16.01
N GLU A 276 15.62 -19.09 15.29
CA GLU A 276 15.91 -17.67 15.49
C GLU A 276 15.87 -16.94 14.15
N GLY A 277 15.78 -15.60 14.19
CA GLY A 277 15.76 -14.77 12.99
C GLY A 277 14.56 -15.10 12.09
N ALA A 278 14.78 -15.14 10.78
CA ALA A 278 13.73 -15.43 9.81
C ALA A 278 13.08 -16.82 9.99
N GLU A 279 13.87 -17.83 10.40
CA GLU A 279 13.39 -19.20 10.56
C GLU A 279 12.45 -19.38 11.77
N ALA A 280 12.37 -18.39 12.66
CA ALA A 280 11.48 -18.40 13.80
C ALA A 280 10.00 -18.17 13.43
N PHE A 281 9.71 -17.83 12.17
CA PHE A 281 8.38 -17.45 11.70
C PHE A 281 7.85 -18.49 10.70
N ASP A 282 6.83 -19.25 11.10
CA ASP A 282 5.98 -20.06 10.21
C ASP A 282 4.87 -19.17 9.68
N TRP A 283 5.15 -18.45 8.58
CA TRP A 283 4.18 -17.57 7.91
C TRP A 283 2.99 -18.38 7.38
N LEU A 284 1.78 -17.93 7.71
CA LEU A 284 0.55 -18.70 7.43
C LEU A 284 -0.18 -18.27 6.16
N GLU A 285 0.37 -17.28 5.46
CA GLU A 285 -0.19 -16.77 4.21
C GLU A 285 0.71 -17.16 3.03
N ILE A 286 0.07 -17.57 1.94
CA ILE A 286 0.73 -18.08 0.74
C ILE A 286 0.43 -17.12 -0.41
N SER A 287 1.49 -16.51 -0.95
CA SER A 287 1.44 -15.60 -2.09
C SER A 287 0.84 -16.30 -3.32
N GLY A 288 0.25 -15.54 -4.24
CA GLY A 288 -0.15 -16.07 -5.54
C GLY A 288 0.97 -16.08 -6.58
N TYR A 289 2.12 -15.49 -6.30
CA TYR A 289 3.20 -15.33 -7.28
C TYR A 289 4.09 -16.57 -7.36
N GLU A 290 4.34 -17.06 -8.58
CA GLU A 290 5.27 -18.15 -8.85
C GLU A 290 6.42 -17.66 -9.76
N PRO A 291 7.67 -18.05 -9.46
CA PRO A 291 8.78 -17.74 -10.34
C PRO A 291 8.74 -18.56 -11.63
N ASP A 292 9.22 -17.98 -12.72
CA ASP A 292 9.53 -18.72 -13.94
C ASP A 292 10.46 -19.90 -13.65
N ALA A 293 10.29 -21.02 -14.36
CA ALA A 293 11.05 -22.24 -14.11
C ALA A 293 12.57 -22.05 -14.13
N ASP A 294 13.08 -21.34 -15.14
CA ASP A 294 14.52 -21.04 -15.27
C ASP A 294 15.01 -20.15 -14.12
N TYR A 295 14.22 -19.14 -13.74
CA TYR A 295 14.57 -18.26 -12.61
C TYR A 295 14.55 -19.01 -11.28
N LYS A 296 13.59 -19.93 -11.11
CA LYS A 296 13.54 -20.80 -9.95
C LYS A 296 14.79 -21.68 -9.86
N GLU A 297 15.15 -22.36 -10.94
CA GLU A 297 16.30 -23.26 -10.95
C GLU A 297 17.62 -22.52 -10.77
N ASP A 298 17.84 -21.44 -11.53
CA ASP A 298 19.14 -20.79 -11.59
C ASP A 298 19.36 -19.79 -10.45
N VAL A 299 18.31 -19.08 -10.01
CA VAL A 299 18.43 -17.96 -9.07
C VAL A 299 17.89 -18.34 -7.69
N VAL A 300 16.63 -18.73 -7.59
CA VAL A 300 15.98 -19.00 -6.29
C VAL A 300 16.61 -20.22 -5.60
N ASP A 301 16.72 -21.34 -6.31
CA ASP A 301 17.26 -22.59 -5.78
C ASP A 301 18.77 -22.72 -6.05
N GLY A 302 19.24 -22.16 -7.17
CA GLY A 302 20.62 -22.24 -7.65
C GLY A 302 21.59 -21.21 -7.06
N GLY A 303 21.09 -20.18 -6.37
CA GLY A 303 21.91 -19.13 -5.76
C GLY A 303 22.51 -18.14 -6.76
N GLY A 304 21.91 -18.02 -7.94
CA GLY A 304 22.26 -17.00 -8.93
C GLY A 304 21.88 -15.58 -8.50
N THR A 305 22.28 -14.59 -9.31
CA THR A 305 21.97 -13.17 -9.07
C THR A 305 20.59 -12.81 -9.62
N SER A 306 19.77 -12.18 -8.79
CA SER A 306 18.47 -11.65 -9.21
C SER A 306 18.63 -10.37 -10.02
N THR A 307 17.92 -10.29 -11.15
CA THR A 307 17.74 -9.07 -11.95
C THR A 307 16.32 -9.02 -12.50
N TYR A 308 15.75 -7.83 -12.60
CA TYR A 308 14.39 -7.59 -13.08
C TYR A 308 13.35 -8.50 -12.40
N VAL A 309 13.37 -8.60 -11.07
CA VAL A 309 12.62 -9.64 -10.33
C VAL A 309 11.13 -9.68 -10.68
N TRP A 310 10.50 -8.53 -10.93
CA TRP A 310 9.10 -8.48 -11.34
C TRP A 310 8.80 -9.11 -12.71
N ASP A 311 9.79 -9.18 -13.61
CA ASP A 311 9.66 -9.86 -14.91
C ASP A 311 9.87 -11.38 -14.77
N LYS A 312 10.15 -11.87 -13.55
CA LYS A 312 10.49 -13.27 -13.25
C LYS A 312 9.41 -14.01 -12.47
N TYR A 313 8.37 -13.30 -12.06
CA TYR A 313 7.27 -13.85 -11.30
C TYR A 313 5.95 -13.49 -11.97
N ASP A 314 5.08 -14.48 -12.10
CA ASP A 314 3.71 -14.32 -12.57
C ASP A 314 2.74 -14.64 -11.44
N TYR A 315 1.62 -13.91 -11.41
CA TYR A 315 0.55 -14.19 -10.46
C TYR A 315 -0.34 -15.32 -10.99
N GLU A 316 -0.42 -16.40 -10.21
CA GLU A 316 -1.16 -17.60 -10.53
C GLU A 316 -2.40 -17.75 -9.64
N ALA A 317 -3.56 -17.27 -10.15
CA ALA A 317 -4.82 -17.31 -9.40
C ALA A 317 -5.26 -18.72 -8.97
N LYS A 318 -4.73 -19.76 -9.63
CA LYS A 318 -5.02 -21.18 -9.37
C LYS A 318 -3.86 -21.92 -8.67
N ARG A 319 -2.82 -21.21 -8.23
CA ARG A 319 -1.72 -21.79 -7.44
C ARG A 319 -2.29 -22.56 -6.25
N ALA A 320 -1.80 -23.78 -6.06
CA ALA A 320 -2.26 -24.64 -4.98
C ALA A 320 -1.88 -24.04 -3.62
N GLY A 321 -2.82 -24.01 -2.67
CA GLY A 321 -2.58 -23.49 -1.32
C GLY A 321 -2.56 -21.97 -1.21
N ARG A 322 -2.60 -21.22 -2.32
CA ARG A 322 -2.69 -19.75 -2.34
C ARG A 322 -3.79 -19.25 -1.40
N THR A 323 -3.43 -18.31 -0.53
CA THR A 323 -4.38 -17.58 0.33
C THR A 323 -4.57 -16.14 -0.14
N LEU A 324 -3.55 -15.56 -0.77
CA LEU A 324 -3.51 -14.14 -1.13
C LEU A 324 -3.88 -13.88 -2.60
N ASP A 325 -4.49 -12.74 -2.85
CA ASP A 325 -4.81 -12.24 -4.19
C ASP A 325 -3.60 -11.59 -4.90
N GLU A 326 -3.83 -11.00 -6.08
CA GLU A 326 -2.77 -10.39 -6.89
C GLU A 326 -2.15 -9.13 -6.28
N CYS A 327 -2.72 -8.60 -5.20
CA CYS A 327 -2.15 -7.49 -4.46
C CYS A 327 -1.22 -7.96 -3.34
N ASN A 328 -1.13 -9.28 -3.10
CA ASN A 328 -0.53 -9.90 -1.91
C ASN A 328 -1.32 -9.62 -0.62
N GLY A 329 -2.65 -9.59 -0.73
CA GLY A 329 -3.56 -9.44 0.40
C GLY A 329 -4.80 -10.31 0.27
N ARG A 330 -5.76 -10.16 1.18
CA ARG A 330 -7.07 -10.79 1.09
C ARG A 330 -8.10 -10.05 1.92
N ALA A 331 -9.38 -10.30 1.63
CA ALA A 331 -10.46 -9.90 2.51
C ALA A 331 -10.30 -10.56 3.88
N LEU A 332 -10.54 -9.78 4.94
CA LEU A 332 -10.54 -10.22 6.31
C LEU A 332 -11.87 -10.90 6.63
N ALA A 333 -11.81 -11.99 7.38
CA ALA A 333 -12.94 -12.88 7.58
C ALA A 333 -13.03 -13.41 9.01
N LYS A 334 -14.12 -14.12 9.28
CA LYS A 334 -14.22 -14.96 10.48
C LYS A 334 -13.49 -16.27 10.22
N VAL A 335 -12.42 -16.50 10.98
CA VAL A 335 -11.60 -17.70 10.88
C VAL A 335 -11.77 -18.56 12.13
N THR A 336 -11.60 -19.87 11.97
CA THR A 336 -11.53 -20.80 13.11
C THR A 336 -10.06 -21.02 13.43
N LEU A 337 -9.63 -20.53 14.59
CA LEU A 337 -8.26 -20.70 15.06
C LEU A 337 -7.96 -22.17 15.35
N ALA A 338 -6.68 -22.53 15.43
CA ALA A 338 -6.24 -23.86 15.87
C ALA A 338 -6.81 -24.28 17.25
N SER A 339 -7.14 -23.31 18.11
CA SER A 339 -7.80 -23.53 19.41
C SER A 339 -9.27 -23.95 19.30
N GLY A 340 -9.88 -23.85 18.12
CA GLY A 340 -11.31 -24.08 17.88
C GLY A 340 -12.19 -22.86 18.11
N ASN A 341 -11.63 -21.74 18.61
CA ASN A 341 -12.35 -20.49 18.75
C ASN A 341 -12.54 -19.80 17.39
N THR A 342 -13.68 -19.15 17.21
CA THR A 342 -13.89 -18.24 16.09
C THR A 342 -13.24 -16.90 16.39
N PHE A 343 -12.39 -16.43 15.48
CA PHE A 343 -11.76 -15.13 15.51
C PHE A 343 -12.29 -14.30 14.34
N ASP A 344 -12.76 -13.09 14.64
CA ASP A 344 -13.26 -12.14 13.64
C ASP A 344 -12.13 -11.16 13.31
N GLU A 345 -11.39 -11.44 12.23
CA GLU A 345 -10.24 -10.64 11.82
C GLU A 345 -10.65 -9.18 11.56
N ALA A 346 -11.77 -8.99 10.86
CA ALA A 346 -12.24 -7.67 10.46
C ALA A 346 -12.58 -6.81 11.67
N SER A 347 -13.30 -7.37 12.64
CA SER A 347 -13.65 -6.67 13.88
C SER A 347 -12.43 -6.41 14.77
N PHE A 348 -11.48 -7.36 14.82
CA PHE A 348 -10.26 -7.18 15.62
C PHE A 348 -9.36 -6.08 15.05
N LEU A 349 -9.14 -6.10 13.73
CA LEU A 349 -8.19 -5.22 13.05
C LEU A 349 -8.79 -3.84 12.73
N GLY A 350 -10.10 -3.77 12.47
CA GLY A 350 -10.80 -2.55 12.05
C GLY A 350 -10.84 -2.35 10.52
N PHE A 351 -10.64 -3.42 9.75
CA PHE A 351 -10.56 -3.37 8.29
C PHE A 351 -11.33 -4.53 7.64
N ASP A 352 -11.75 -4.38 6.39
CA ASP A 352 -12.36 -5.44 5.58
C ASP A 352 -11.34 -6.18 4.70
N TYR A 353 -10.15 -5.61 4.52
CA TYR A 353 -9.07 -6.12 3.70
C TYR A 353 -7.72 -5.81 4.36
N GLY A 354 -6.74 -6.69 4.17
CA GLY A 354 -5.35 -6.44 4.55
C GLY A 354 -4.37 -7.09 3.60
N TYR A 355 -3.21 -6.46 3.46
CA TYR A 355 -2.01 -7.09 2.90
C TYR A 355 -1.39 -7.99 3.94
N PHE A 356 -0.61 -8.98 3.51
CA PHE A 356 0.03 -9.90 4.42
C PHE A 356 1.51 -10.03 4.17
N VAL A 357 2.27 -10.12 5.26
CA VAL A 357 3.69 -10.44 5.22
C VAL A 357 3.86 -11.91 4.83
N THR A 358 4.74 -12.18 3.88
CA THR A 358 5.03 -13.54 3.39
C THR A 358 6.53 -13.79 3.31
N ALA A 359 6.95 -15.06 3.42
CA ALA A 359 8.32 -15.47 3.10
C ALA A 359 8.57 -15.59 1.58
N GLU A 360 7.52 -15.47 0.78
CA GLU A 360 7.56 -15.57 -0.67
C GLU A 360 7.34 -14.19 -1.31
N PHE A 361 7.91 -13.99 -2.49
CA PHE A 361 7.70 -12.79 -3.30
C PHE A 361 6.19 -12.47 -3.44
N PRO A 362 5.75 -11.21 -3.30
CA PRO A 362 6.53 -9.96 -3.17
C PRO A 362 6.79 -9.52 -1.71
N TYR A 363 6.65 -10.44 -0.74
CA TYR A 363 6.88 -10.25 0.71
C TYR A 363 5.89 -9.35 1.45
N PHE A 364 5.36 -8.30 0.81
CA PHE A 364 4.42 -7.35 1.41
C PHE A 364 3.24 -7.03 0.49
N ILE A 365 3.50 -6.31 -0.60
CA ILE A 365 2.50 -5.74 -1.50
C ILE A 365 2.99 -5.94 -2.93
N ALA A 366 2.10 -6.29 -3.86
CA ALA A 366 2.37 -6.18 -5.29
C ALA A 366 1.65 -5.01 -5.97
N LYS A 367 0.39 -4.79 -5.58
CA LYS A 367 -0.47 -3.75 -6.13
C LYS A 367 -1.26 -3.12 -5.01
N TYR A 368 -1.57 -1.84 -5.14
CA TYR A 368 -2.54 -1.20 -4.26
C TYR A 368 -3.95 -1.69 -4.58
N ARG A 369 -4.65 -2.09 -3.52
CA ARG A 369 -6.06 -2.44 -3.49
C ARG A 369 -6.92 -1.19 -3.55
N GLY A 370 -6.50 -0.14 -2.86
CA GLY A 370 -7.16 1.16 -2.85
C GLY A 370 -6.42 2.22 -3.64
N THR A 371 -6.87 3.47 -3.46
CA THR A 371 -6.18 4.63 -4.04
C THR A 371 -5.09 5.08 -3.08
N ALA A 372 -3.82 5.06 -3.53
CA ALA A 372 -2.71 5.54 -2.74
C ALA A 372 -2.90 7.03 -2.36
N GLY A 373 -2.67 7.36 -1.10
CA GLY A 373 -2.68 8.73 -0.60
C GLY A 373 -1.63 9.61 -1.29
N THR A 374 -1.91 10.92 -1.35
CA THR A 374 -0.96 11.91 -1.84
C THR A 374 0.02 12.27 -0.73
N GLY A 375 1.18 11.62 -0.72
CA GLY A 375 2.18 11.86 0.31
C GLY A 375 3.39 10.95 0.17
N GLY A 376 3.87 10.73 -1.06
CA GLY A 376 5.23 10.21 -1.23
C GLY A 376 6.17 11.33 -0.82
N GLY A 377 6.67 11.28 0.42
CA GLY A 377 7.43 12.33 1.11
C GLY A 377 7.90 13.48 0.23
N GLU A 378 7.36 14.68 0.45
CA GLU A 378 7.97 15.91 -0.04
C GLU A 378 9.37 16.02 0.55
N GLN A 379 10.33 15.43 -0.15
CA GLN A 379 11.73 15.45 0.22
C GLN A 379 12.28 16.82 -0.18
N GLN A 380 12.36 17.74 0.79
CA GLN A 380 13.13 18.96 0.63
C GLN A 380 14.61 18.57 0.52
N GLY A 381 15.14 18.67 -0.69
CA GLY A 381 16.38 18.02 -1.11
C GLY A 381 17.64 18.45 -0.35
N GLY A 382 18.41 17.44 0.06
CA GLY A 382 19.86 17.54 0.22
C GLY A 382 20.53 17.08 -1.07
N GLY A 383 20.87 18.01 -1.95
CA GLY A 383 21.42 17.75 -3.28
C GLY A 383 22.76 17.01 -3.25
N GLY A 384 22.71 15.69 -3.30
CA GLY A 384 23.72 14.86 -3.93
C GLY A 384 23.38 14.76 -5.41
N GLN A 385 23.91 15.68 -6.22
CA GLN A 385 23.77 15.64 -7.67
C GLN A 385 24.52 14.40 -8.21
N LEU A 386 23.81 13.28 -8.36
CA LEU A 386 24.18 12.32 -9.39
C LEU A 386 23.88 13.00 -10.74
N PRO A 387 24.79 12.87 -11.72
CA PRO A 387 24.67 13.59 -12.98
C PRO A 387 23.30 13.29 -13.56
N GLY A 388 22.58 14.34 -13.96
CA GLY A 388 21.34 14.19 -14.71
C GLY A 388 21.62 13.19 -15.83
N GLY A 389 21.01 12.00 -15.71
CA GLY A 389 21.22 10.91 -16.63
C GLY A 389 20.63 11.35 -17.95
N GLY A 390 21.47 11.95 -18.80
CA GLY A 390 21.21 12.01 -20.23
C GLY A 390 21.05 10.58 -20.69
N GLY A 391 19.81 10.12 -20.81
CA GLY A 391 19.51 8.86 -21.47
C GLY A 391 20.19 8.91 -22.82
N GLY A 392 21.08 7.95 -23.06
CA GLY A 392 21.93 7.98 -24.25
C GLY A 392 21.09 8.21 -25.51
N ASP A 393 21.48 9.20 -26.29
CA ASP A 393 21.04 9.32 -27.67
C ASP A 393 21.27 7.93 -28.31
N ASP A 394 20.21 7.30 -28.85
CA ASP A 394 20.11 5.92 -29.39
C ASP A 394 19.48 4.84 -28.48
N ALA A 395 18.83 5.20 -27.37
CA ALA A 395 18.09 4.23 -26.56
C ALA A 395 16.76 3.77 -27.21
N VAL A 396 16.14 4.60 -28.04
CA VAL A 396 15.05 4.19 -28.93
C VAL A 396 15.69 3.79 -30.27
N THR A 397 15.42 2.57 -30.73
CA THR A 397 16.14 1.99 -31.89
C THR A 397 15.30 1.93 -33.16
N ALA A 398 13.97 1.89 -33.05
CA ALA A 398 13.08 1.85 -34.22
C ALA A 398 11.66 2.30 -33.88
N VAL A 399 10.92 2.70 -34.91
CA VAL A 399 9.50 3.05 -34.87
C VAL A 399 8.81 2.43 -36.09
N THR A 400 7.71 1.71 -35.88
CA THR A 400 6.97 1.02 -36.96
C THR A 400 5.47 1.33 -36.88
N PRO A 401 4.83 1.89 -37.93
CA PRO A 401 5.46 2.44 -39.13
C PRO A 401 6.36 3.64 -38.79
N ASP A 402 7.39 3.86 -39.61
CA ASP A 402 8.38 4.93 -39.46
C ASP A 402 7.95 6.25 -40.14
N SER A 403 6.77 6.30 -40.73
CA SER A 403 6.29 7.48 -41.44
C SER A 403 4.77 7.55 -41.55
N GLY A 404 4.25 8.75 -41.78
CA GLY A 404 2.83 9.03 -41.97
C GLY A 404 2.56 10.37 -42.64
N SER A 405 1.33 10.58 -43.10
CA SER A 405 0.89 11.84 -43.71
C SER A 405 0.15 12.72 -42.71
N PRO A 406 0.14 14.06 -42.89
CA PRO A 406 -0.71 14.94 -42.10
C PRO A 406 -2.18 14.51 -42.10
N GLY A 407 -2.78 14.38 -40.91
CA GLY A 407 -4.15 13.91 -40.73
C GLY A 407 -4.28 12.41 -40.44
N ASP A 408 -3.21 11.63 -40.61
CA ASP A 408 -3.24 10.18 -40.35
C ASP A 408 -3.41 9.87 -38.86
N THR A 409 -4.09 8.75 -38.58
CA THR A 409 -4.11 8.11 -37.27
C THR A 409 -3.49 6.73 -37.41
N LEU A 410 -2.32 6.54 -36.78
CA LEU A 410 -1.51 5.34 -36.93
C LEU A 410 -1.40 4.61 -35.60
N THR A 411 -1.40 3.28 -35.66
CA THR A 411 -0.90 2.48 -34.54
C THR A 411 0.59 2.29 -34.73
N VAL A 412 1.37 2.82 -33.79
CA VAL A 412 2.84 2.86 -33.83
C VAL A 412 3.41 1.95 -32.75
N THR A 413 4.43 1.18 -33.11
CA THR A 413 5.27 0.41 -32.21
C THR A 413 6.65 1.04 -32.11
N VAL A 414 7.06 1.43 -30.91
CA VAL A 414 8.38 1.95 -30.57
C VAL A 414 9.23 0.83 -29.97
N THR A 415 10.44 0.66 -30.48
CA THR A 415 11.41 -0.36 -30.02
C THR A 415 12.54 0.30 -29.23
N LEU A 416 12.87 -0.26 -28.07
CA LEU A 416 13.92 0.19 -27.17
C LEU A 416 15.12 -0.77 -27.20
N ASN A 417 16.32 -0.22 -26.96
CA ASN A 417 17.52 -1.02 -26.74
C ASN A 417 17.45 -1.75 -25.40
N GLY A 418 17.43 -3.09 -25.40
CA GLY A 418 17.36 -3.90 -24.18
C GLY A 418 18.57 -3.77 -23.23
N ASN A 419 19.68 -3.22 -23.73
CA ASN A 419 20.92 -2.95 -23.00
C ASN A 419 21.16 -1.45 -22.77
N ALA A 420 20.11 -0.63 -22.84
CA ALA A 420 20.22 0.81 -22.61
C ALA A 420 20.87 1.12 -21.25
N GLN A 421 21.55 2.27 -21.18
CA GLN A 421 22.06 2.87 -19.95
C GLN A 421 21.42 4.25 -19.80
N PRO A 422 20.62 4.50 -18.74
CA PRO A 422 20.29 3.57 -17.65
C PRO A 422 19.45 2.34 -18.12
N PRO A 423 19.49 1.20 -17.40
CA PRO A 423 18.69 0.03 -17.71
C PRO A 423 17.18 0.33 -17.80
N LEU A 424 16.50 -0.28 -18.78
CA LEU A 424 15.05 -0.13 -18.98
C LEU A 424 14.29 -0.59 -17.72
N PRO A 425 13.22 0.09 -17.27
CA PRO A 425 12.39 -0.39 -16.16
C PRO A 425 11.79 -1.78 -16.43
N PRO A 426 11.41 -2.58 -15.41
CA PRO A 426 10.66 -3.84 -15.57
C PRO A 426 9.32 -3.69 -16.33
N MET A 427 8.79 -4.77 -16.91
CA MET A 427 7.66 -4.83 -17.84
C MET A 427 6.37 -4.21 -17.32
N GLN A 428 6.07 -4.40 -16.04
CA GLN A 428 4.87 -3.87 -15.38
C GLN A 428 4.89 -2.34 -15.24
N ILE A 429 6.07 -1.71 -15.31
CA ILE A 429 6.17 -0.25 -15.25
C ILE A 429 5.80 0.33 -16.60
N ARG A 430 4.65 1.01 -16.63
CA ARG A 430 4.11 1.64 -17.84
C ARG A 430 4.78 2.99 -18.10
N PRO A 431 5.03 3.36 -19.36
CA PRO A 431 5.52 4.69 -19.69
C PRO A 431 4.45 5.73 -19.37
N SER A 432 4.86 6.84 -18.74
CA SER A 432 4.00 7.99 -18.48
C SER A 432 3.74 8.80 -19.74
N ARG A 433 4.68 8.78 -20.70
CA ARG A 433 4.56 9.49 -21.97
C ARG A 433 5.39 8.83 -23.07
N VAL A 434 4.83 8.79 -24.28
CA VAL A 434 5.59 8.53 -25.51
C VAL A 434 5.23 9.62 -26.52
N SER A 435 6.23 10.19 -27.19
CA SER A 435 6.04 11.25 -28.16
C SER A 435 6.91 11.11 -29.40
N VAL A 436 6.38 11.55 -30.54
CA VAL A 436 7.08 11.75 -31.81
C VAL A 436 7.17 13.26 -32.05
N GLY A 437 8.34 13.84 -31.86
CA GLY A 437 8.50 15.28 -31.73
C GLY A 437 7.59 15.83 -30.62
N THR A 438 6.69 16.75 -30.97
CA THR A 438 5.70 17.32 -30.04
C THR A 438 4.40 16.51 -29.96
N MET A 439 4.21 15.49 -30.81
CA MET A 439 2.98 14.71 -30.91
C MET A 439 3.00 13.58 -29.88
N ARG A 440 2.03 13.56 -28.96
CA ARG A 440 1.90 12.50 -27.94
C ARG A 440 1.11 11.31 -28.47
N LEU A 441 1.60 10.11 -28.17
CA LEU A 441 0.86 8.87 -28.39
C LEU A 441 -0.20 8.71 -27.29
N THR A 442 -1.29 8.02 -27.64
CA THR A 442 -2.41 7.69 -26.75
C THR A 442 -2.67 6.19 -26.73
N GLY A 443 -3.33 5.67 -25.70
CA GLY A 443 -3.59 4.22 -25.59
C GLY A 443 -2.30 3.41 -25.52
N LEU A 444 -1.34 3.87 -24.72
CA LEU A 444 -0.04 3.23 -24.58
C LEU A 444 -0.21 1.83 -23.97
N SER A 445 0.42 0.85 -24.60
CA SER A 445 0.50 -0.53 -24.12
C SER A 445 1.93 -1.03 -24.31
N ARG A 446 2.48 -1.64 -23.26
CA ARG A 446 3.82 -2.19 -23.29
C ARG A 446 3.72 -3.68 -23.58
N THR A 447 4.17 -4.10 -24.76
CA THR A 447 4.01 -5.49 -25.26
C THR A 447 5.21 -6.38 -24.92
N SER A 448 6.34 -5.79 -24.57
CA SER A 448 7.51 -6.47 -23.99
C SER A 448 8.38 -5.44 -23.25
N ARG A 449 9.49 -5.87 -22.64
CA ARG A 449 10.47 -4.93 -22.05
C ARG A 449 11.06 -3.94 -23.04
N THR A 450 11.10 -4.28 -24.32
CA THR A 450 11.69 -3.46 -25.38
C THR A 450 10.68 -2.92 -26.39
N SER A 451 9.38 -3.12 -26.20
CA SER A 451 8.37 -2.75 -27.20
C SER A 451 7.16 -2.08 -26.58
N ILE A 452 6.85 -0.88 -27.09
CA ILE A 452 5.70 -0.08 -26.67
C ILE A 452 4.84 0.23 -27.88
N ARG A 453 3.54 -0.04 -27.77
CA ARG A 453 2.54 0.24 -28.80
C ARG A 453 1.65 1.40 -28.36
N GLY A 454 1.27 2.27 -29.29
CA GLY A 454 0.34 3.35 -29.04
C GLY A 454 -0.28 3.91 -30.31
N THR A 455 -1.26 4.79 -30.15
CA THR A 455 -1.92 5.49 -31.25
C THR A 455 -1.33 6.89 -31.41
N LEU A 456 -0.73 7.16 -32.57
CA LEU A 456 -0.25 8.47 -32.97
C LEU A 456 -1.30 9.13 -33.87
N ARG A 457 -1.72 10.35 -33.52
CA ARG A 457 -2.53 11.21 -34.40
C ARG A 457 -1.65 12.32 -34.95
N ILE A 458 -1.47 12.36 -36.26
CA ILE A 458 -0.68 13.38 -36.93
C ILE A 458 -1.63 14.55 -37.26
N PRO A 459 -1.39 15.77 -36.75
CA PRO A 459 -2.21 16.93 -37.09
C PRO A 459 -2.27 17.16 -38.60
N ALA A 460 -3.43 17.59 -39.11
CA ALA A 460 -3.61 17.87 -40.55
C ALA A 460 -2.68 18.98 -41.08
N ASN A 461 -2.18 19.84 -40.18
CA ASN A 461 -1.23 20.90 -40.45
C ASN A 461 0.21 20.55 -40.03
N ALA A 462 0.52 19.28 -39.75
CA ALA A 462 1.85 18.87 -39.36
C ALA A 462 2.87 19.19 -40.46
N GLU A 463 3.96 19.88 -40.08
CA GLU A 463 5.06 20.14 -41.00
C GLU A 463 5.77 18.85 -41.38
N LYS A 464 6.19 18.78 -42.64
CA LYS A 464 6.99 17.66 -43.15
C LYS A 464 8.35 17.61 -42.49
N GLY A 465 8.92 16.41 -42.44
CA GLY A 465 10.28 16.18 -41.98
C GLY A 465 10.37 15.13 -40.87
N LYS A 466 11.61 14.81 -40.52
CA LYS A 466 11.94 13.84 -39.50
C LYS A 466 11.71 14.38 -38.10
N ARG A 467 11.40 13.48 -37.18
CA ARG A 467 11.06 13.76 -35.79
C ARG A 467 11.74 12.72 -34.91
N ASP A 468 12.28 13.20 -33.80
CA ASP A 468 12.80 12.37 -32.73
C ASP A 468 11.65 11.66 -32.01
N VAL A 469 11.97 10.53 -31.39
CA VAL A 469 11.03 9.81 -30.54
C VAL A 469 11.55 9.77 -29.12
N THR A 470 10.68 10.09 -28.17
CA THR A 470 10.99 10.09 -26.74
C THR A 470 10.00 9.21 -26.00
N VAL A 471 10.53 8.32 -25.16
CA VAL A 471 9.78 7.49 -24.22
C VAL A 471 10.16 7.92 -22.81
N VAL A 472 9.15 8.14 -21.98
CA VAL A 472 9.30 8.61 -20.60
C VAL A 472 8.62 7.63 -19.67
N PHE A 473 9.35 7.13 -18.70
CA PHE A 473 8.85 6.30 -17.61
C PHE A 473 8.75 7.13 -16.33
N PRO A 474 7.73 6.88 -15.48
CA PRO A 474 7.67 7.48 -14.17
C PRO A 474 8.92 7.06 -13.39
N GLY A 475 9.62 8.03 -12.82
CA GLY A 475 10.65 7.75 -11.83
C GLY A 475 10.09 7.81 -10.41
N PRO A 476 10.91 7.45 -9.40
CA PRO A 476 10.49 7.49 -8.01
C PRO A 476 10.04 8.90 -7.59
N PRO A 477 9.16 9.01 -6.57
CA PRO A 477 8.86 10.28 -5.93
C PRO A 477 10.15 11.03 -5.57
N GLY A 478 10.22 12.33 -5.91
CA GLY A 478 11.39 13.18 -5.67
C GLY A 478 12.57 13.02 -6.64
N ARG A 479 12.58 12.01 -7.52
CA ARG A 479 13.69 11.77 -8.47
C ARG A 479 13.37 12.12 -9.93
N GLY A 480 12.09 12.30 -10.25
CA GLY A 480 11.64 12.69 -11.58
C GLY A 480 11.72 11.57 -12.62
N ASP A 481 11.15 11.81 -13.80
CA ASP A 481 10.99 10.79 -14.84
C ASP A 481 12.31 10.31 -15.48
N VAL A 482 12.35 9.04 -15.90
CA VAL A 482 13.44 8.48 -16.71
C VAL A 482 13.07 8.56 -18.18
N SER A 483 13.93 9.16 -19.01
CA SER A 483 13.67 9.39 -20.44
C SER A 483 14.65 8.64 -21.34
N PHE A 484 14.13 8.06 -22.41
CA PHE A 484 14.87 7.38 -23.48
C PHE A 484 14.51 8.05 -24.81
N ALA A 485 15.51 8.37 -25.64
CA ALA A 485 15.28 9.04 -26.91
C ALA A 485 15.99 8.33 -28.07
N GLY A 486 15.50 8.59 -29.28
CA GLY A 486 16.17 8.22 -30.52
C GLY A 486 15.84 9.26 -31.59
N SER A 487 16.86 9.66 -32.34
CA SER A 487 16.76 10.78 -33.26
C SER A 487 16.24 10.38 -34.64
N ASP A 488 15.46 11.24 -35.27
CA ASP A 488 15.06 11.12 -36.68
C ASP A 488 14.36 9.79 -37.06
N LEU A 489 13.68 9.15 -36.10
CA LEU A 489 13.09 7.82 -36.27
C LEU A 489 11.70 7.80 -36.89
N PHE A 490 11.04 8.96 -37.04
CA PHE A 490 9.73 9.05 -37.68
C PHE A 490 9.65 10.23 -38.65
N GLU A 491 9.12 10.02 -39.86
CA GLU A 491 8.98 11.05 -40.89
C GLU A 491 7.52 11.42 -41.18
N VAL A 492 7.18 12.71 -41.06
CA VAL A 492 5.93 13.26 -41.60
C VAL A 492 6.15 13.61 -43.07
N LYS A 493 5.40 12.97 -43.97
CA LYS A 493 5.60 13.03 -45.42
C LYS A 493 4.80 14.10 -46.15
#